data_AF-A0ABD1J958-F1
#
_entry.id   AF-A0ABD1J958-F1
#
_cell.length_a   1.000
_cell.length_b   1.000
_cell.length_c   1.000
_cell.angle_alpha   90.00
_cell.angle_beta   90.00
_cell.angle_gamma   90.00
#
_symmetry.space_group_name_H-M   'P 1'
#
loop_
_entity.id
_entity.type
_entity.pdbx_description
1 polymer ?
#
loop_
_entity_poly.entity_id
_entity_poly.type
_entity_poly.pdbx_seq_one_letter_code
_entity_poly.pdbx_strand_id
1 'polypeptide(L)'
;MCVCVYLTACWSERSEPMFVGVTHAVLAPDYEHNPTQLNYGLAVTDVDGDGDLEIFVAGYNGPNLVLKYERSRRRLVNIAVDERSSPFYALRDRHGNAIAAVACDIDGDGREEIYVHNTNNAFSGRTTYPDKLFKWRDGRYEDLLSDEVNQHRDVAHRVAGRSLACVDRKGVVV
;
A
#
# COMPACT_ATOMS: atom_id res chain seq x y z
N MET A 1 8.65 3.75 9.08
CA MET A 1 9.06 4.32 7.78
C MET A 1 9.65 5.71 8.03
N CYS A 2 10.69 6.14 7.30
CA CYS A 2 11.28 7.49 7.43
C CYS A 2 11.01 8.28 6.14
N VAL A 3 10.43 9.48 6.25
CA VAL A 3 10.16 10.37 5.10
C VAL A 3 11.17 11.51 5.11
N CYS A 4 11.87 11.72 3.97
CA CYS A 4 12.88 12.76 3.78
C CYS A 4 12.50 13.69 2.61
N VAL A 5 12.74 15.00 2.72
CA VAL A 5 12.42 16.00 1.69
C VAL A 5 13.66 16.86 1.38
N TYR A 6 13.85 17.23 0.11
CA TYR A 6 14.94 18.09 -0.39
C TYR A 6 14.59 19.58 -0.29
N LEU A 7 15.56 20.41 0.12
CA LEU A 7 15.54 21.86 -0.05
C LEU A 7 16.82 22.27 -0.80
N THR A 8 16.67 22.81 -2.01
CA THR A 8 17.79 23.37 -2.77
C THR A 8 18.16 24.75 -2.21
N ALA A 9 19.33 24.86 -1.58
CA ALA A 9 19.96 26.15 -1.28
C ALA A 9 21.34 26.22 -1.93
N CYS A 10 21.56 27.32 -2.64
CA CYS A 10 22.79 27.68 -3.34
C CYS A 10 24.00 27.70 -2.39
N TRP A 11 25.16 27.37 -2.96
CA TRP A 11 26.43 27.10 -2.30
C TRP A 11 26.83 28.14 -1.24
N SER A 12 26.78 27.71 0.01
CA SER A 12 27.52 28.23 1.16
C SER A 12 27.77 27.00 2.03
N GLU A 13 29.01 26.79 2.47
CA GLU A 13 29.40 25.69 3.37
C GLU A 13 28.46 25.65 4.59
N ARG A 14 27.43 24.81 4.53
CA ARG A 14 26.57 24.50 5.66
C ARG A 14 26.81 23.06 6.05
N SER A 15 27.22 22.87 7.29
CA SER A 15 27.27 21.60 8.01
C SER A 15 25.87 21.05 8.33
N GLU A 16 24.83 21.51 7.63
CA GLU A 16 23.47 21.03 7.81
C GLU A 16 23.27 19.74 6.97
N PRO A 17 22.59 18.73 7.53
CA PRO A 17 22.39 17.47 6.83
C PRO A 17 21.54 17.69 5.56
N MET A 18 21.96 17.09 4.44
CA MET A 18 21.24 17.17 3.16
C MET A 18 19.82 16.58 3.22
N PHE A 19 19.58 15.70 4.20
CA PHE A 19 18.27 15.12 4.48
C PHE A 19 17.96 15.27 5.96
N VAL A 20 16.76 15.75 6.25
CA VAL A 20 16.22 15.78 7.60
C VAL A 20 15.01 14.85 7.64
N GLY A 21 14.96 13.99 8.65
CA GLY A 21 13.79 13.17 8.91
C GLY A 21 12.64 14.06 9.38
N VAL A 22 11.57 14.13 8.59
CA VAL A 22 10.38 14.94 8.91
C VAL A 22 9.19 14.11 9.37
N THR A 23 9.39 12.80 9.59
CA THR A 23 8.32 11.86 9.94
C THR A 23 7.43 12.38 11.05
N HIS A 24 7.99 12.86 12.18
CA HIS A 24 7.18 13.38 13.29
C HIS A 24 6.33 14.60 12.93
N ALA A 25 6.77 15.41 11.96
CA ALA A 25 6.03 16.58 11.51
C ALA A 25 4.86 16.21 10.59
N VAL A 26 5.02 15.17 9.76
CA VAL A 26 4.02 14.79 8.74
C VAL A 26 3.18 13.59 9.14
N LEU A 27 3.65 12.71 10.02
CA LEU A 27 3.02 11.45 10.35
C LEU A 27 3.17 11.14 11.85
N ALA A 28 2.05 11.18 12.58
CA ALA A 28 2.06 10.95 14.03
C ALA A 28 2.45 9.49 14.32
N PRO A 29 3.33 9.21 15.31
CA PRO A 29 3.62 7.84 15.74
C PRO A 29 2.46 7.33 16.61
N ASP A 30 1.40 6.85 15.97
CA ASP A 30 0.29 6.18 16.63
C ASP A 30 -0.07 4.87 15.92
N TYR A 31 -0.85 4.03 16.59
CA TYR A 31 -1.16 2.69 16.10
C TYR A 31 -1.94 2.67 14.78
N GLU A 32 -2.78 3.68 14.52
CA GLU A 32 -3.63 3.70 13.34
C GLU A 32 -2.94 4.29 12.13
N HIS A 33 -2.10 5.32 12.32
CA HIS A 33 -1.49 6.07 11.22
C HIS A 33 -0.03 5.67 10.97
N ASN A 34 0.73 5.26 12.00
CA ASN A 34 2.14 4.90 11.90
C ASN A 34 2.57 3.92 13.00
N PRO A 35 2.01 2.70 13.00
CA PRO A 35 2.36 1.70 13.99
C PRO A 35 3.85 1.33 13.90
N THR A 36 4.42 0.94 15.03
CA THR A 36 5.75 0.33 15.08
C THR A 36 5.72 -1.04 14.42
N GLN A 37 6.01 -1.09 13.12
CA GLN A 37 6.02 -2.31 12.32
C GLN A 37 7.07 -2.24 11.19
N LEU A 38 7.33 -3.37 10.57
CA LEU A 38 8.14 -3.44 9.36
C LEU A 38 7.27 -3.08 8.16
N ASN A 39 7.82 -2.28 7.25
CA ASN A 39 7.16 -1.89 6.01
C ASN A 39 8.17 -2.07 4.87
N TYR A 40 7.81 -2.82 3.83
CA TYR A 40 8.78 -3.27 2.81
C TYR A 40 8.55 -2.70 1.41
N GLY A 41 7.29 -2.55 1.01
CA GLY A 41 6.91 -2.05 -0.31
C GLY A 41 5.84 -0.99 -0.22
N LEU A 42 5.67 -0.24 -1.30
CA LEU A 42 4.60 0.74 -1.44
C LEU A 42 4.09 0.78 -2.87
N ALA A 43 2.88 1.28 -3.04
CA ALA A 43 2.31 1.69 -4.32
C ALA A 43 1.68 3.07 -4.16
N VAL A 44 1.58 3.83 -5.25
CA VAL A 44 0.95 5.15 -5.27
C VAL A 44 -0.21 5.10 -6.27
N THR A 45 -1.41 5.42 -5.82
CA THR A 45 -2.66 5.33 -6.60
C THR A 45 -3.76 6.14 -5.91
N ASP A 46 -4.78 6.56 -6.66
CA ASP A 46 -5.98 7.23 -6.16
C ASP A 46 -6.93 6.19 -5.55
N VAL A 47 -6.80 5.95 -4.25
CA VAL A 47 -7.51 4.88 -3.54
C VAL A 47 -8.96 5.28 -3.27
N ASP A 48 -9.22 6.53 -2.89
CA ASP A 48 -10.59 6.99 -2.59
C ASP A 48 -11.32 7.59 -3.81
N GLY A 49 -10.64 7.78 -4.93
CA GLY A 49 -11.23 8.24 -6.18
C GLY A 49 -11.48 9.75 -6.24
N ASP A 50 -10.79 10.54 -5.42
CA ASP A 50 -10.93 11.99 -5.39
C ASP A 50 -9.91 12.75 -6.27
N GLY A 51 -8.99 12.01 -6.90
CA GLY A 51 -7.97 12.52 -7.80
C GLY A 51 -6.67 12.99 -7.12
N ASP A 52 -6.61 13.03 -5.79
CA ASP A 52 -5.33 13.10 -5.07
C ASP A 52 -4.78 11.66 -4.89
N LEU A 53 -3.46 11.50 -4.96
CA LEU A 53 -2.84 10.17 -4.82
C LEU A 53 -2.60 9.82 -3.35
N GLU A 54 -2.93 8.59 -2.98
CA GLU A 54 -2.56 7.98 -1.71
C GLU A 54 -1.31 7.10 -1.85
N ILE A 55 -0.68 6.85 -0.70
CA ILE A 55 0.42 5.88 -0.59
C ILE A 55 -0.11 4.63 0.11
N PHE A 56 -0.21 3.53 -0.63
CA PHE A 56 -0.40 2.21 -0.05
C PHE A 56 0.95 1.71 0.49
N VAL A 57 1.02 1.30 1.76
CA VAL A 57 2.23 0.80 2.40
C VAL A 57 2.01 -0.66 2.82
N ALA A 58 2.86 -1.55 2.30
CA ALA A 58 2.84 -2.97 2.65
C ALA A 58 3.37 -3.18 4.07
N GLY A 59 2.48 -3.61 4.97
CA GLY A 59 2.77 -3.89 6.37
C GLY A 59 3.15 -5.35 6.61
N TYR A 60 4.26 -5.56 7.30
CA TYR A 60 4.75 -6.89 7.69
C TYR A 60 4.64 -7.10 9.19
N ASN A 61 4.04 -8.23 9.59
CA ASN A 61 3.57 -8.50 10.95
C ASN A 61 2.65 -7.40 11.51
N GLY A 62 1.87 -6.77 10.63
CA GLY A 62 0.95 -5.69 10.96
C GLY A 62 0.08 -5.30 9.77
N PRO A 63 -0.85 -4.35 9.93
CA PRO A 63 -1.73 -3.91 8.86
C PRO A 63 -0.97 -3.18 7.75
N ASN A 64 -1.43 -3.31 6.51
CA ASN A 64 -1.13 -2.34 5.47
C ASN A 64 -1.74 -0.99 5.83
N LEU A 65 -1.13 0.09 5.33
CA LEU A 65 -1.59 1.47 5.54
C LEU A 65 -1.97 2.09 4.20
N VAL A 66 -2.94 3.01 4.20
CA VAL A 66 -3.28 3.84 3.05
C VAL A 66 -3.19 5.29 3.47
N LEU A 67 -2.07 5.94 3.16
CA LEU A 67 -1.76 7.27 3.66
C LEU A 67 -2.18 8.35 2.64
N LYS A 68 -3.14 9.19 3.02
CA LYS A 68 -3.59 10.37 2.28
C LYS A 68 -2.98 11.63 2.87
N TYR A 69 -2.57 12.58 2.02
CA TYR A 69 -2.08 13.86 2.49
C TYR A 69 -3.23 14.84 2.75
N GLU A 70 -3.52 15.10 4.03
CA GLU A 70 -4.52 16.07 4.42
C GLU A 70 -3.91 17.48 4.48
N ARG A 71 -4.20 18.29 3.45
CA ARG A 71 -3.66 19.65 3.28
C ARG A 71 -4.00 20.58 4.45
N SER A 72 -5.20 20.45 5.02
CA SER A 72 -5.67 21.30 6.13
C SER A 72 -4.82 21.13 7.40
N ARG A 73 -4.40 19.90 7.70
CA ARG A 73 -3.56 19.57 8.86
C ARG A 73 -2.08 19.54 8.51
N ARG A 74 -1.74 19.50 7.21
CA ARG A 74 -0.39 19.29 6.67
C ARG A 74 0.22 17.96 7.14
N ARG A 75 -0.61 16.91 7.19
CA ARG A 75 -0.23 15.59 7.70
C ARG A 75 -0.71 14.48 6.78
N LEU A 76 -0.01 13.36 6.83
CA LEU A 76 -0.48 12.09 6.31
C LEU A 76 -1.43 11.46 7.32
N VAL A 77 -2.57 11.01 6.83
CA VAL A 77 -3.59 10.29 7.59
C VAL A 77 -3.87 8.95 6.91
N ASN A 78 -3.94 7.89 7.71
CA ASN A 78 -4.38 6.58 7.24
C ASN A 78 -5.90 6.57 7.03
N ILE A 79 -6.35 6.40 5.80
CA ILE A 79 -7.79 6.30 5.45
C ILE A 79 -8.31 4.86 5.57
N ALA A 80 -7.41 3.86 5.59
CA ALA A 80 -7.75 2.48 5.89
C ALA A 80 -7.83 2.23 7.41
N VAL A 81 -8.90 2.75 8.01
CA VAL A 81 -9.20 2.59 9.44
C VAL A 81 -9.63 1.17 9.79
N ASP A 82 -9.37 0.72 11.03
CA ASP A 82 -9.77 -0.61 11.53
C ASP A 82 -11.27 -0.73 11.87
N GLU A 83 -12.13 -0.20 11.01
CA GLU A 83 -13.57 -0.27 11.18
C GLU A 83 -14.17 -1.12 10.06
N ARG A 84 -14.85 -2.23 10.38
CA ARG A 84 -15.38 -3.17 9.37
C ARG A 84 -16.38 -2.55 8.39
N SER A 85 -17.06 -1.48 8.81
CA SER A 85 -17.96 -0.67 7.99
C SER A 85 -17.23 0.19 6.95
N SER A 86 -15.93 0.45 7.15
CA SER A 86 -15.13 1.27 6.24
C SER A 86 -15.00 0.58 4.88
N PRO A 87 -15.14 1.34 3.78
CA PRO A 87 -14.93 0.81 2.43
C PRO A 87 -13.47 0.39 2.21
N PHE A 88 -12.54 0.87 3.02
CA PHE A 88 -11.10 0.59 2.90
C PHE A 88 -10.62 -0.52 3.85
N TYR A 89 -11.50 -1.10 4.68
CA TYR A 89 -11.12 -2.06 5.72
C TYR A 89 -10.33 -3.27 5.18
N ALA A 90 -10.73 -3.79 4.02
CA ALA A 90 -10.11 -4.97 3.42
C ALA A 90 -8.62 -4.76 3.11
N LEU A 91 -8.24 -3.53 2.74
CA LEU A 91 -6.87 -3.16 2.38
C LEU A 91 -5.88 -3.39 3.53
N ARG A 92 -6.35 -3.31 4.79
CA ARG A 92 -5.50 -3.48 5.97
C ARG A 92 -4.84 -4.85 6.06
N ASP A 93 -5.50 -5.91 5.56
CA ASP A 93 -4.98 -7.28 5.46
C ASP A 93 -3.98 -7.71 6.56
N ARG A 94 -4.37 -7.55 7.83
CA ARG A 94 -3.48 -7.69 9.01
C ARG A 94 -2.70 -9.01 9.10
N HIS A 95 -3.15 -10.05 8.40
CA HIS A 95 -2.57 -11.39 8.42
C HIS A 95 -1.64 -11.68 7.25
N GLY A 96 -1.59 -10.79 6.24
CA GLY A 96 -0.91 -11.05 4.97
C GLY A 96 0.62 -11.13 5.06
N ASN A 97 1.23 -10.37 5.98
CA ASN A 97 2.68 -10.15 5.99
C ASN A 97 3.16 -9.69 4.61
N ALA A 98 2.64 -8.54 4.21
CA ALA A 98 2.87 -7.96 2.89
C ALA A 98 4.32 -7.49 2.77
N ILE A 99 4.93 -7.78 1.63
CA ILE A 99 6.31 -7.36 1.33
C ILE A 99 6.41 -6.44 0.12
N ALA A 100 5.40 -6.46 -0.76
CA ALA A 100 5.35 -5.62 -1.94
C ALA A 100 3.89 -5.33 -2.32
N ALA A 101 3.68 -4.19 -2.96
CA ALA A 101 2.41 -3.83 -3.56
C ALA A 101 2.67 -3.19 -4.93
N VAL A 102 1.72 -3.34 -5.85
CA VAL A 102 1.68 -2.61 -7.12
C VAL A 102 0.23 -2.22 -7.39
N ALA A 103 0.02 -1.07 -8.04
CA ALA A 103 -1.29 -0.60 -8.44
C ALA A 103 -1.35 -0.33 -9.94
N CYS A 104 -2.46 -0.69 -10.58
CA CYS A 104 -2.70 -0.47 -12.01
C CYS A 104 -4.15 -0.78 -12.38
N ASP A 105 -4.65 -0.15 -13.44
CA ASP A 105 -5.97 -0.40 -14.02
C ASP A 105 -5.91 -1.68 -14.91
N ILE A 106 -6.16 -2.84 -14.30
CA ILE A 106 -5.97 -4.15 -14.95
C ILE A 106 -7.15 -4.48 -15.86
N ASP A 107 -8.36 -4.11 -15.46
CA ASP A 107 -9.57 -4.38 -16.23
C ASP A 107 -10.04 -3.22 -17.11
N GLY A 108 -9.39 -2.06 -17.02
CA GLY A 108 -9.60 -0.92 -17.91
C GLY A 108 -10.83 -0.08 -17.54
N ASP A 109 -11.29 -0.13 -16.28
CA ASP A 109 -12.44 0.63 -15.80
C ASP A 109 -12.09 2.06 -15.35
N GLY A 110 -10.80 2.40 -15.38
CA GLY A 110 -10.28 3.72 -15.04
C GLY A 110 -9.99 3.91 -13.55
N ARG A 111 -10.04 2.85 -12.74
CA ARG A 111 -9.55 2.83 -11.36
C ARG A 111 -8.51 1.75 -11.21
N GLU A 112 -7.41 2.05 -10.50
CA GLU A 112 -6.40 1.02 -10.29
C GLU A 112 -6.84 -0.04 -9.26
N GLU A 113 -6.61 -1.30 -9.62
CA GLU A 113 -6.54 -2.41 -8.67
C GLU A 113 -5.20 -2.40 -7.93
N ILE A 114 -5.18 -2.96 -6.71
CA ILE A 114 -3.96 -3.08 -5.90
C ILE A 114 -3.63 -4.55 -5.70
N TYR A 115 -2.52 -5.01 -6.27
CA TYR A 115 -1.98 -6.33 -6.00
C TYR A 115 -1.01 -6.28 -4.82
N VAL A 116 -1.20 -7.14 -3.83
CA VAL A 116 -0.35 -7.26 -2.66
C VAL A 116 0.30 -8.63 -2.61
N HIS A 117 1.63 -8.62 -2.51
CA HIS A 117 2.42 -9.83 -2.40
C HIS A 117 2.70 -10.15 -0.93
N ASN A 118 2.22 -11.31 -0.52
CA ASN A 118 2.23 -11.81 0.84
C ASN A 118 3.19 -12.99 0.97
N THR A 119 4.06 -12.96 1.98
CA THR A 119 5.00 -14.07 2.24
C THR A 119 4.54 -14.98 3.37
N ASN A 120 3.69 -14.45 4.26
CA ASN A 120 3.32 -15.11 5.50
C ASN A 120 4.49 -15.77 6.26
N ASN A 121 5.58 -15.02 6.48
CA ASN A 121 6.82 -15.49 7.12
C ASN A 121 7.54 -16.65 6.40
N ALA A 122 7.13 -17.03 5.18
CA ALA A 122 7.85 -18.01 4.38
C ALA A 122 8.95 -17.31 3.56
N PHE A 123 10.21 -17.64 3.83
CA PHE A 123 11.35 -17.17 3.03
C PHE A 123 11.40 -17.81 1.63
N SER A 124 10.80 -19.00 1.47
CA SER A 124 10.69 -19.74 0.20
C SER A 124 9.59 -20.80 0.30
N GLY A 125 9.12 -21.31 -0.84
CA GLY A 125 8.13 -22.40 -0.88
C GLY A 125 6.69 -21.92 -0.78
N ARG A 126 5.77 -22.84 -0.45
CA ARG A 126 4.33 -22.58 -0.42
C ARG A 126 3.97 -21.70 0.77
N THR A 127 3.28 -20.59 0.51
CA THR A 127 2.69 -19.74 1.55
C THR A 127 1.33 -20.30 1.97
N THR A 128 0.99 -20.18 3.25
CA THR A 128 -0.36 -20.53 3.76
C THR A 128 -1.35 -19.37 3.65
N TYR A 129 -0.84 -18.18 3.34
CA TYR A 129 -1.64 -16.99 3.04
C TYR A 129 -1.41 -16.59 1.59
N PRO A 130 -2.47 -16.51 0.76
CA PRO A 130 -2.31 -16.12 -0.64
C PRO A 130 -1.99 -14.63 -0.77
N ASP A 131 -1.43 -14.27 -1.92
CA ASP A 131 -1.43 -12.89 -2.40
C ASP A 131 -2.86 -12.34 -2.49
N LYS A 132 -2.99 -11.01 -2.58
CA LYS A 132 -4.28 -10.31 -2.68
C LYS A 132 -4.36 -9.50 -3.95
N LEU A 133 -5.55 -9.43 -4.54
CA LEU A 133 -5.87 -8.48 -5.59
C LEU A 133 -7.10 -7.69 -5.17
N PHE A 134 -6.89 -6.47 -4.72
CA PHE A 134 -7.96 -5.60 -4.25
C PHE A 134 -8.56 -4.81 -5.41
N LYS A 135 -9.88 -4.91 -5.55
CA LYS A 135 -10.67 -4.11 -6.50
C LYS A 135 -11.75 -3.32 -5.76
N TRP A 136 -12.02 -2.10 -6.22
CA TRP A 136 -13.19 -1.37 -5.80
C TRP A 136 -14.45 -1.91 -6.48
N ARG A 137 -15.37 -2.46 -5.70
CA ARG A 137 -16.66 -3.00 -6.16
C ARG A 137 -17.71 -2.74 -5.08
N ASP A 138 -18.94 -2.45 -5.49
CA ASP A 138 -20.07 -2.26 -4.57
C ASP A 138 -19.81 -1.24 -3.44
N GLY A 139 -19.06 -0.18 -3.76
CA GLY A 139 -18.75 0.92 -2.85
C GLY A 139 -17.65 0.62 -1.82
N ARG A 140 -16.83 -0.41 -2.01
CA ARG A 140 -15.73 -0.78 -1.12
C ARG A 140 -14.62 -1.56 -1.84
N TYR A 141 -13.46 -1.68 -1.20
CA TYR A 141 -12.41 -2.60 -1.65
C TYR A 141 -12.69 -4.03 -1.21
N GLU A 142 -12.52 -4.96 -2.15
CA GLU A 142 -12.70 -6.39 -1.96
C GLU A 142 -11.53 -7.18 -2.54
N ASP A 143 -11.16 -8.30 -1.90
CA ASP A 143 -10.13 -9.21 -2.40
C ASP A 143 -10.73 -10.13 -3.49
N LEU A 144 -10.47 -9.82 -4.75
CA LEU A 144 -10.93 -10.61 -5.88
C LEU A 144 -10.44 -12.06 -5.83
N LEU A 145 -9.23 -12.31 -5.31
CA LEU A 145 -8.70 -13.69 -5.23
C LEU A 145 -9.45 -14.53 -4.20
N SER A 146 -10.24 -13.89 -3.34
CA SER A 146 -11.13 -14.57 -2.40
C SER A 146 -12.50 -14.90 -2.97
N ASP A 147 -12.87 -14.40 -4.17
CA ASP A 147 -14.14 -14.77 -4.81
C ASP A 147 -14.21 -16.30 -5.05
N GLU A 148 -15.39 -16.90 -4.87
CA GLU A 148 -15.59 -18.36 -4.93
C GLU A 148 -15.05 -18.98 -6.23
N VAL A 149 -15.27 -18.32 -7.37
CA VAL A 149 -14.77 -18.78 -8.67
C VAL A 149 -13.24 -18.83 -8.74
N ASN A 150 -12.56 -17.88 -8.08
CA ASN A 150 -11.11 -17.77 -8.07
C ASN A 150 -10.50 -18.78 -7.10
N GLN A 151 -11.16 -19.02 -5.96
CA GLN A 151 -10.79 -20.09 -5.04
C GLN A 151 -10.96 -21.47 -5.67
N HIS A 152 -12.09 -21.72 -6.34
CA HIS A 152 -12.36 -22.99 -7.02
C HIS A 152 -11.34 -23.29 -8.12
N ARG A 153 -10.80 -22.26 -8.77
CA ARG A 153 -9.79 -22.38 -9.83
C ARG A 153 -8.34 -22.33 -9.32
N ASP A 154 -8.13 -22.15 -8.01
CA ASP A 154 -6.83 -21.99 -7.35
C ASP A 154 -5.88 -21.01 -8.09
N VAL A 155 -6.43 -19.85 -8.47
CA VAL A 155 -5.66 -18.83 -9.24
C VAL A 155 -4.77 -17.96 -8.36
N ALA A 156 -4.98 -17.98 -7.05
CA ALA A 156 -4.22 -17.17 -6.13
C ALA A 156 -2.78 -17.67 -6.03
N HIS A 157 -1.81 -16.76 -6.15
CA HIS A 157 -0.41 -17.10 -6.04
C HIS A 157 -0.06 -17.44 -4.57
N ARG A 158 0.64 -18.56 -4.37
CA ARG A 158 0.99 -19.11 -3.05
C ARG A 158 2.49 -19.41 -2.93
N VAL A 159 3.34 -18.65 -3.60
CA VAL A 159 4.80 -18.84 -3.56
C VAL A 159 5.45 -17.54 -3.16
N ALA A 160 6.50 -17.60 -2.33
CA ALA A 160 7.30 -16.41 -2.04
C ALA A 160 8.02 -15.92 -3.30
N GLY A 161 7.64 -14.74 -3.78
CA GLY A 161 8.28 -13.96 -4.84
C GLY A 161 9.07 -12.79 -4.26
N ARG A 162 9.66 -11.95 -5.13
CA ARG A 162 10.50 -10.80 -4.71
C ARG A 162 10.22 -9.51 -5.45
N SER A 163 9.49 -9.56 -6.55
CA SER A 163 9.26 -8.40 -7.41
C SER A 163 7.87 -8.48 -8.00
N LEU A 164 7.22 -7.32 -8.08
CA LEU A 164 5.96 -7.13 -8.75
C LEU A 164 6.18 -6.11 -9.86
N ALA A 165 5.49 -6.32 -10.96
CA ALA A 165 5.31 -5.32 -12.00
C ALA A 165 3.88 -5.46 -12.49
N CYS A 166 3.25 -4.33 -12.79
CA CYS A 166 1.99 -4.33 -13.48
C CYS A 166 2.12 -3.54 -14.78
N VAL A 167 1.39 -3.99 -15.80
CA VAL A 167 1.32 -3.34 -17.11
C VAL A 167 -0.14 -3.12 -17.39
N ASP A 168 -0.56 -1.86 -17.45
CA ASP A 168 -1.92 -1.52 -17.87
C ASP A 168 -2.10 -1.77 -19.38
N ARG A 169 -3.36 -1.82 -19.84
CA ARG A 169 -3.66 -2.05 -21.27
C ARG A 169 -3.10 -0.95 -22.19
N LYS A 170 -2.82 0.24 -21.66
CA LYS A 170 -2.25 1.38 -22.39
C LYS A 170 -0.71 1.38 -22.41
N GLY A 171 -0.07 0.44 -21.71
CA GLY A 171 1.38 0.33 -21.58
C GLY A 171 2.00 1.35 -20.61
N VAL A 172 1.20 2.02 -19.77
CA VAL A 172 1.72 2.89 -18.72
C VAL A 172 2.00 2.03 -17.50
N VAL A 173 3.29 1.88 -17.18
CA VAL A 173 3.73 1.38 -15.88
C VAL A 173 3.96 2.61 -15.02
N VAL A 174 3.26 2.72 -13.88
CA VAL A 174 3.50 3.77 -12.89
C VAL A 174 4.63 3.35 -11.96
#